data_AF-A0A554RKI3-F1
#
_entry.id   AF-A0A554RKI3-F1
#
_cell.length_a   1.000
_cell.length_b   1.000
_cell.length_c   1.000
_cell.angle_alpha   90.00
_cell.angle_beta   90.00
_cell.angle_gamma   90.00
#
_symmetry.space_group_name_H-M   'P 1'
#
loop_
_entity.id
_entity.type
_entity.pdbx_description
1 polymer ?
#
loop_
_entity_poly.entity_id
_entity_poly.type
_entity_poly.pdbx_seq_one_letter_code
_entity_poly.pdbx_strand_id
1 'polypeptide(L)'
;MTWLRSLLYQRRRSTRHPAPKPGLRFHRSKNGRRGVPRSSRPSLADIRPCLEGAIPAAMATCGVDGTPNVTFISQVFYVDERHVALSFQFFNKTRQNILSNPHATAVVLHPSTAESYRLQLRYLRTETQGAIYEGMKAQLAGIASHSGMTEVFALRGSDIYCVEAIESIESVGSRASMAPPRTSPLSAVRRGGERLSRCTGLADALNATLSTLNEFLGVRYAIVLLLDRQMGRLYTVATCGYVASGVGSEIAIGEGVIGVAARECTPVRIVHMSLAYSYHHAIRTSLLPGSPVPAHEIETIPFPGLVEPHSQMAAPIMSGGVLLGVLFAESPVDARFDYQDEDALVALASHLGTAIDLAQCTADAGEHSVSNASSAALRLNQRPVLKVRHFHANDSIFLDDAYLIKGVAGAIFWKLVRDFRDAGRTEFTNRELRLDPSLGLPDVTDNLEARLLMLQRRLDEHGTDVRVEKTGRGRFRLVVQRPLELLNMAH
;
A
#
# COMPACT_ATOMS: atom_id res chain seq x y z
N MET A 1 -16.69 21.06 -20.60
CA MET A 1 -16.60 21.44 -22.03
C MET A 1 -16.66 22.96 -22.28
N THR A 2 -16.34 23.81 -21.30
CA THR A 2 -16.55 25.27 -21.36
C THR A 2 -15.26 26.09 -21.26
N TRP A 3 -14.13 25.47 -20.92
CA TRP A 3 -12.82 26.14 -20.79
C TRP A 3 -12.07 26.32 -22.13
N LEU A 4 -12.33 25.47 -23.13
CA LEU A 4 -11.60 25.46 -24.42
C LEU A 4 -12.01 26.57 -25.41
N ARG A 5 -13.12 27.27 -25.18
CA ARG A 5 -13.57 28.37 -26.07
C ARG A 5 -12.91 29.72 -25.77
N SER A 6 -12.33 29.91 -24.59
CA SER A 6 -11.78 31.22 -24.17
C SER A 6 -10.40 31.52 -24.79
N LEU A 7 -9.62 30.49 -25.14
CA LEU A 7 -8.28 30.63 -25.71
C LEU A 7 -8.24 30.99 -27.21
N LEU A 8 -9.35 30.84 -27.93
CA LEU A 8 -9.42 31.08 -29.37
C LEU A 8 -9.96 32.46 -29.77
N TYR A 9 -10.37 33.31 -28.82
CA TYR A 9 -11.04 34.58 -29.12
C TYR A 9 -10.17 35.85 -28.99
N GLN A 10 -8.90 35.75 -28.55
CA GLN A 10 -8.03 36.92 -28.32
C GLN A 10 -6.95 37.18 -29.40
N ARG A 11 -7.10 36.65 -30.62
CA ARG A 11 -6.18 36.92 -31.74
C ARG A 11 -6.85 37.60 -32.93
N ARG A 12 -7.45 38.77 -32.70
CA ARG A 12 -7.75 39.75 -33.76
C ARG A 12 -7.65 41.18 -33.23
N ARG A 13 -6.43 41.71 -33.08
CA ARG A 13 -6.18 43.15 -33.23
C ARG A 13 -4.86 43.38 -33.95
N SER A 14 -4.99 44.02 -35.10
CA SER A 14 -3.95 44.54 -35.98
C SER A 14 -3.26 45.73 -35.32
N THR A 15 -1.94 45.72 -35.22
CA THR A 15 -1.12 46.93 -35.04
C THR A 15 0.05 46.90 -36.01
N ARG A 16 0.15 47.95 -36.83
CA ARG A 16 1.20 48.21 -37.81
C ARG A 16 2.50 48.56 -37.08
N HIS A 17 3.64 48.00 -37.51
CA HIS A 17 4.99 48.47 -37.13
C HIS A 17 5.69 49.13 -38.32
N PRO A 18 6.44 50.24 -38.12
CA PRO A 18 7.18 50.91 -39.19
C PRO A 18 8.60 50.31 -39.39
N ALA A 19 9.16 50.58 -40.57
CA ALA A 19 10.41 50.05 -41.14
C ALA A 19 11.71 50.37 -40.36
N PRO A 20 12.83 49.63 -40.58
CA PRO A 20 14.03 49.71 -39.75
C PRO A 20 15.01 50.82 -40.20
N LYS A 21 15.72 51.42 -39.24
CA LYS A 21 16.90 52.27 -39.48
C LYS A 21 18.20 51.46 -39.34
N PRO A 22 19.24 51.74 -40.15
CA PRO A 22 20.45 50.92 -40.20
C PRO A 22 21.53 51.41 -39.23
N GLY A 23 22.30 50.46 -38.68
CA GLY A 23 23.61 50.74 -38.11
C GLY A 23 23.78 50.24 -36.68
N LEU A 24 24.36 49.04 -36.53
CA LEU A 24 25.33 48.77 -35.47
C LEU A 24 26.26 47.63 -35.93
N ARG A 25 27.56 47.86 -35.78
CA ARG A 25 28.67 47.07 -36.36
C ARG A 25 28.79 45.70 -35.69
N PHE A 26 28.99 44.66 -36.51
CA PHE A 26 29.36 43.31 -36.07
C PHE A 26 30.81 43.29 -35.54
N HIS A 27 30.98 43.01 -34.25
CA HIS A 27 32.25 42.46 -33.75
C HIS A 27 32.23 40.93 -33.88
N ARG A 28 33.11 40.44 -34.75
CA ARG A 28 33.34 39.02 -35.04
C ARG A 28 34.12 38.41 -33.86
N SER A 29 33.42 37.80 -32.90
CA SER A 29 34.06 36.92 -31.92
C SER A 29 34.12 35.51 -32.49
N LYS A 30 35.33 35.10 -32.90
CA LYS A 30 35.68 33.70 -33.13
C LYS A 30 35.71 33.02 -31.77
N ASN A 31 34.66 32.29 -31.40
CA ASN A 31 34.77 31.28 -30.36
C ASN A 31 34.13 29.98 -30.81
N GLY A 32 34.91 28.92 -30.64
CA GLY A 32 34.76 27.62 -31.26
C GLY A 32 33.40 26.97 -31.03
N ARG A 33 33.12 26.05 -31.95
CA ARG A 33 32.10 25.00 -31.87
C ARG A 33 32.07 24.42 -30.45
N ARG A 34 31.20 24.94 -29.58
CA ARG A 34 30.67 24.17 -28.46
C ARG A 34 29.70 23.20 -29.09
N GLY A 35 30.11 21.93 -29.19
CA GLY A 35 29.19 20.86 -29.49
C GLY A 35 28.00 20.99 -28.56
N VAL A 36 26.81 21.16 -29.14
CA VAL A 36 25.56 20.96 -28.42
C VAL A 36 25.67 19.55 -27.83
N PRO A 37 25.56 19.35 -26.50
CA PRO A 37 25.55 18.00 -25.97
C PRO A 37 24.39 17.28 -26.66
N ARG A 38 24.67 16.12 -27.27
CA ARG A 38 23.63 15.22 -27.78
C ARG A 38 22.64 15.06 -26.63
N SER A 39 21.43 15.60 -26.75
CA SER A 39 20.39 15.31 -25.78
C SER A 39 20.24 13.79 -25.79
N SER A 40 20.50 13.17 -24.65
CA SER A 40 20.20 11.76 -24.47
C SER A 40 18.73 11.57 -24.85
N ARG A 41 18.45 10.58 -25.71
CA ARG A 41 17.06 10.21 -25.98
C ARG A 41 16.40 9.90 -24.64
N PRO A 42 15.22 10.47 -24.34
CA PRO A 42 14.55 10.22 -23.07
C PRO A 42 14.26 8.72 -22.94
N SER A 43 14.40 8.19 -21.72
CA SER A 43 13.98 6.85 -21.35
C SER A 43 12.55 6.86 -20.80
N LEU A 44 11.92 5.69 -20.65
CA LEU A 44 10.62 5.61 -19.97
C LEU A 44 10.72 6.08 -18.52
N ALA A 45 11.84 5.81 -17.83
CA ALA A 45 12.07 6.25 -16.46
C ALA A 45 12.03 7.78 -16.34
N ASP A 46 12.59 8.49 -17.33
CA ASP A 46 12.61 9.97 -17.35
C ASP A 46 11.21 10.58 -17.51
N ILE A 47 10.26 9.84 -18.10
CA ILE A 47 8.92 10.33 -18.42
C ILE A 47 7.80 9.68 -17.61
N ARG A 48 8.12 8.90 -16.56
CA ARG A 48 7.12 8.31 -15.63
C ARG A 48 6.04 9.29 -15.16
N PRO A 49 6.33 10.57 -14.86
CA PRO A 49 5.27 11.54 -14.51
C PRO A 49 4.20 11.72 -15.59
N CYS A 50 4.53 11.51 -16.87
CA CYS A 50 3.58 11.58 -17.99
C CYS A 50 2.63 10.36 -18.03
N LEU A 51 2.96 9.29 -17.31
CA LEU A 51 2.28 7.99 -17.32
C LEU A 51 1.37 7.79 -16.10
N GLU A 52 1.19 8.84 -15.29
CA GLU A 52 0.36 8.83 -14.08
C GLU A 52 -1.15 8.87 -14.36
N GLY A 53 -1.55 9.14 -15.61
CA GLY A 53 -2.96 9.30 -15.99
C GLY A 53 -3.57 10.66 -15.64
N ALA A 54 -2.76 11.64 -15.21
CA ALA A 54 -3.20 13.00 -14.92
C ALA A 54 -3.68 13.76 -16.17
N ILE A 55 -3.06 13.47 -17.33
CA ILE A 55 -3.46 14.02 -18.64
C ILE A 55 -3.72 12.84 -19.58
N PRO A 56 -4.90 12.75 -20.22
CA PRO A 56 -5.16 11.71 -21.22
C PRO A 56 -4.17 11.76 -22.37
N ALA A 57 -3.73 10.59 -22.84
CA ALA A 57 -2.83 10.47 -23.97
C ALA A 57 -3.61 10.37 -25.29
N ALA A 58 -3.00 10.81 -26.38
CA ALA A 58 -3.53 10.59 -27.72
C ALA A 58 -2.80 9.42 -28.38
N MET A 59 -3.54 8.46 -28.92
CA MET A 59 -3.02 7.29 -29.62
C MET A 59 -3.44 7.31 -31.08
N ALA A 60 -2.49 7.09 -31.99
CA ALA A 60 -2.71 6.92 -33.41
C ALA A 60 -2.39 5.48 -33.83
N THR A 61 -3.26 4.92 -34.66
CA THR A 61 -3.15 3.59 -35.27
C THR A 61 -3.51 3.69 -36.75
N CYS A 62 -3.22 2.65 -37.52
CA CYS A 62 -3.49 2.63 -38.96
C CYS A 62 -4.24 1.36 -39.37
N GLY A 63 -5.26 1.50 -40.21
CA GLY A 63 -5.95 0.36 -40.82
C GLY A 63 -5.09 -0.35 -41.86
N VAL A 64 -5.52 -1.53 -42.30
CA VAL A 64 -4.86 -2.30 -43.37
C VAL A 64 -4.79 -1.55 -44.71
N ASP A 65 -5.73 -0.62 -44.91
CA ASP A 65 -5.86 0.25 -46.08
C ASP A 65 -5.02 1.53 -45.96
N GLY A 66 -4.27 1.71 -44.87
CA GLY A 66 -3.52 2.93 -44.59
C GLY A 66 -4.35 4.05 -43.93
N THR A 67 -5.63 3.83 -43.63
CA THR A 67 -6.48 4.87 -43.03
C THR A 67 -6.06 5.14 -41.57
N PRO A 68 -5.70 6.38 -41.21
CA PRO A 68 -5.32 6.72 -39.84
C PRO A 68 -6.54 6.74 -38.91
N ASN A 69 -6.33 6.35 -37.66
CA ASN A 69 -7.31 6.39 -36.59
C ASN A 69 -6.66 6.95 -35.34
N VAL A 70 -7.21 8.06 -34.81
CA VAL A 70 -6.73 8.73 -33.60
C VAL A 70 -7.79 8.65 -32.51
N THR A 71 -7.37 8.28 -31.31
CA THR A 71 -8.25 8.17 -30.15
C THR A 71 -7.56 8.70 -28.89
N PHE A 72 -8.34 9.16 -27.92
CA PHE A 72 -7.83 9.49 -26.61
C PHE A 72 -7.94 8.28 -25.69
N ILE A 73 -6.88 8.03 -24.93
CA ILE A 73 -6.82 6.97 -23.94
C ILE A 73 -6.62 7.60 -22.57
N SER A 74 -7.33 7.08 -21.57
CA SER A 74 -7.31 7.65 -20.22
C SER A 74 -5.90 7.63 -19.62
N GLN A 75 -5.11 6.61 -19.94
CA GLN A 75 -3.76 6.45 -19.40
C GLN A 75 -2.90 5.55 -20.30
N VAL A 76 -1.60 5.87 -20.36
CA VAL A 76 -0.52 4.95 -20.73
C VAL A 76 0.11 4.47 -19.42
N PHE A 77 -0.02 3.18 -19.10
CA PHE A 77 0.45 2.62 -17.84
C PHE A 77 1.91 2.18 -17.97
N TYR A 78 2.75 2.55 -17.01
CA TYR A 78 4.16 2.13 -16.99
C TYR A 78 4.26 0.66 -16.53
N VAL A 79 5.00 -0.17 -17.28
CA VAL A 79 5.22 -1.58 -16.89
C VAL A 79 6.67 -1.78 -16.45
N ASP A 80 7.62 -1.43 -17.32
CA ASP A 80 9.05 -1.47 -17.05
C ASP A 80 9.80 -0.50 -17.98
N GLU A 81 11.13 -0.56 -18.01
CA GLU A 81 11.96 0.34 -18.82
C GLU A 81 11.75 0.26 -20.34
N ARG A 82 11.08 -0.81 -20.83
CA ARG A 82 10.85 -1.08 -22.25
C ARG A 82 9.39 -1.27 -22.61
N HIS A 83 8.50 -1.40 -21.63
CA HIS A 83 7.11 -1.73 -21.87
C HIS A 83 6.14 -0.73 -21.24
N VAL A 84 5.04 -0.51 -21.94
CA VAL A 84 3.86 0.18 -21.43
C VAL A 84 2.63 -0.66 -21.67
N ALA A 85 1.59 -0.46 -20.87
CA ALA A 85 0.30 -1.09 -21.05
C ALA A 85 -0.79 -0.06 -21.35
N LEU A 86 -1.66 -0.37 -22.30
CA LEU A 86 -2.81 0.45 -22.67
C LEU A 86 -4.10 -0.31 -22.37
N SER A 87 -5.10 0.40 -21.84
CA SER A 87 -6.36 -0.24 -21.46
C SER A 87 -7.20 -0.65 -22.68
N PHE A 88 -7.69 -1.87 -22.70
CA PHE A 88 -8.69 -2.33 -23.67
C PHE A 88 -10.10 -2.23 -23.07
N GLN A 89 -10.88 -1.22 -23.46
CA GLN A 89 -12.23 -0.98 -22.92
C GLN A 89 -13.28 -0.74 -24.03
N PHE A 90 -13.04 0.25 -24.92
CA PHE A 90 -14.03 0.67 -25.95
C PHE A 90 -13.48 0.71 -27.37
N PHE A 91 -12.26 0.20 -27.57
CA PHE A 91 -11.42 0.45 -28.74
C PHE A 91 -11.68 -0.46 -29.93
N ASN A 92 -12.91 -0.59 -30.43
CA ASN A 92 -13.21 -1.55 -31.51
C ASN A 92 -12.34 -1.30 -32.76
N LYS A 93 -12.27 -0.06 -33.27
CA LYS A 93 -11.44 0.26 -34.45
C LYS A 93 -9.94 0.26 -34.14
N THR A 94 -9.52 0.88 -33.05
CA THR A 94 -8.10 0.92 -32.65
C THR A 94 -7.56 -0.50 -32.43
N ARG A 95 -8.32 -1.39 -31.78
CA ARG A 95 -7.92 -2.78 -31.57
C ARG A 95 -7.90 -3.58 -32.88
N GLN A 96 -8.89 -3.41 -33.75
CA GLN A 96 -8.87 -4.04 -35.07
C GLN A 96 -7.61 -3.63 -35.85
N ASN A 97 -7.25 -2.34 -35.80
CA ASN A 97 -6.03 -1.83 -36.40
C ASN A 97 -4.79 -2.48 -35.77
N ILE A 98 -4.67 -2.49 -34.44
CA ILE A 98 -3.52 -3.08 -33.73
C ILE A 98 -3.33 -4.56 -34.05
N LEU A 99 -4.42 -5.33 -34.11
CA LEU A 99 -4.32 -6.76 -34.40
C LEU A 99 -3.95 -7.05 -35.87
N SER A 100 -4.21 -6.11 -36.78
CA SER A 100 -3.84 -6.23 -38.20
C SER A 100 -2.47 -5.60 -38.50
N ASN A 101 -2.11 -4.56 -37.75
CA ASN A 101 -0.86 -3.82 -37.84
C ASN A 101 -0.42 -3.48 -36.40
N PRO A 102 0.59 -4.17 -35.85
CA PRO A 102 0.93 -4.09 -34.43
C PRO A 102 1.60 -2.77 -34.03
N HIS A 103 1.70 -1.78 -34.91
CA HIS A 103 2.34 -0.50 -34.63
C HIS A 103 1.34 0.59 -34.24
N ALA A 104 1.71 1.37 -33.23
CA ALA A 104 1.00 2.56 -32.80
C ALA A 104 1.95 3.68 -32.40
N THR A 105 1.41 4.89 -32.40
CA THR A 105 2.10 6.06 -31.85
C THR A 105 1.26 6.64 -30.74
N ALA A 106 1.84 6.86 -29.57
CA ALA A 106 1.18 7.57 -28.48
C ALA A 106 1.89 8.91 -28.21
N VAL A 107 1.13 9.93 -27.82
CA VAL A 107 1.67 11.19 -27.32
C VAL A 107 1.22 11.39 -25.89
N VAL A 108 2.20 11.55 -25.01
CA VAL A 108 2.01 11.81 -23.57
C VAL A 108 2.56 13.18 -23.21
N LEU A 109 1.98 13.79 -22.19
CA LEU A 109 2.34 15.13 -21.73
C LEU A 109 2.75 15.11 -20.27
N HIS A 110 3.85 15.80 -19.96
CA HIS A 110 4.27 15.98 -18.59
C HIS A 110 3.31 16.93 -17.87
N PRO A 111 2.70 16.54 -16.74
CA PRO A 111 1.64 17.31 -16.10
C PRO A 111 2.08 18.70 -15.61
N SER A 112 3.32 18.83 -15.13
CA SER A 112 3.83 20.10 -14.59
C SER A 112 4.58 20.98 -15.61
N THR A 113 5.34 20.39 -16.54
CA THR A 113 6.19 21.15 -17.49
C THR A 113 5.53 21.36 -18.85
N ALA A 114 4.44 20.65 -19.14
CA ALA A 114 3.77 20.59 -20.43
C ALA A 114 4.65 20.08 -21.59
N GLU A 115 5.80 19.48 -21.29
CA GLU A 115 6.63 18.82 -22.30
C GLU A 115 5.90 17.62 -22.88
N SER A 116 5.99 17.46 -24.20
CA SER A 116 5.32 16.39 -24.93
C SER A 116 6.33 15.37 -25.41
N TYR A 117 5.96 14.10 -25.28
CA TYR A 117 6.79 12.97 -25.70
C TYR A 117 5.98 12.08 -26.64
N ARG A 118 6.59 11.71 -27.77
CA ARG A 118 6.04 10.72 -28.71
C ARG A 118 6.66 9.37 -28.43
N LEU A 119 5.83 8.37 -28.24
CA LEU A 119 6.21 6.98 -28.06
C LEU A 119 5.86 6.22 -29.34
N GLN A 120 6.84 5.52 -29.90
CA GLN A 120 6.62 4.51 -30.94
C GLN A 120 6.42 3.16 -30.26
N LEU A 121 5.27 2.54 -30.49
CA LEU A 121 4.81 1.38 -29.76
C LEU A 121 4.59 0.19 -30.71
N ARG A 122 4.96 -1.00 -30.26
CA ARG A 122 4.62 -2.26 -30.93
C ARG A 122 3.90 -3.20 -29.99
N TYR A 123 2.68 -3.58 -30.35
CA TYR A 123 1.84 -4.51 -29.60
C TYR A 123 2.51 -5.88 -29.48
N LEU A 124 2.43 -6.46 -28.28
CA LEU A 124 2.98 -7.78 -27.97
C LEU A 124 1.88 -8.78 -27.63
N ARG A 125 1.01 -8.45 -26.67
CA ARG A 125 -0.02 -9.34 -26.13
C ARG A 125 -1.09 -8.57 -25.36
N THR A 126 -2.19 -9.24 -25.04
CA THR A 126 -3.21 -8.75 -24.10
C THR A 126 -3.20 -9.62 -22.85
N GLU A 127 -3.15 -9.00 -21.68
CA GLU A 127 -3.31 -9.67 -20.39
C GLU A 127 -4.68 -9.37 -19.79
N THR A 128 -5.43 -10.40 -19.41
CA THR A 128 -6.78 -10.25 -18.83
C THR A 128 -6.83 -10.57 -17.33
N GLN A 129 -5.68 -10.89 -16.75
CA GLN A 129 -5.48 -11.23 -15.34
C GLN A 129 -4.02 -10.99 -14.96
N GLY A 130 -3.70 -11.02 -13.66
CA GLY A 130 -2.36 -10.84 -13.13
C GLY A 130 -2.04 -9.40 -12.70
N ALA A 131 -0.80 -9.19 -12.27
CA ALA A 131 -0.35 -7.97 -11.61
C ALA A 131 -0.61 -6.68 -12.41
N ILE A 132 -0.22 -6.65 -13.70
CA ILE A 132 -0.39 -5.47 -14.56
C ILE A 132 -1.88 -5.17 -14.74
N TYR A 133 -2.69 -6.20 -14.95
CA TYR A 133 -4.14 -6.07 -15.13
C TYR A 133 -4.82 -5.51 -13.88
N GLU A 134 -4.52 -6.04 -12.70
CA GLU A 134 -5.12 -5.57 -11.45
C GLU A 134 -4.63 -4.18 -11.05
N GLY A 135 -3.34 -3.86 -11.28
CA GLY A 135 -2.81 -2.52 -11.09
C GLY A 135 -3.53 -1.48 -11.97
N MET A 136 -3.68 -1.79 -13.26
CA MET A 136 -4.43 -0.93 -14.20
C MET A 136 -5.90 -0.81 -13.82
N LYS A 137 -6.55 -1.91 -13.42
CA LYS A 137 -7.96 -1.92 -13.02
C LYS A 137 -8.20 -1.00 -11.82
N ALA A 138 -7.33 -1.06 -10.81
CA ALA A 138 -7.41 -0.19 -9.63
C ALA A 138 -7.21 1.29 -10.01
N GLN A 139 -6.21 1.60 -10.83
CA GLN A 139 -5.94 2.99 -11.23
C GLN A 139 -7.06 3.56 -12.12
N LEU A 140 -7.60 2.78 -13.04
CA LEU A 140 -8.73 3.17 -13.89
C LEU A 140 -10.01 3.38 -13.09
N ALA A 141 -10.29 2.57 -12.07
CA ALA A 141 -11.43 2.77 -11.18
C ALA A 141 -11.33 4.12 -10.43
N GLY A 142 -10.12 4.52 -10.02
CA GLY A 142 -9.82 5.86 -9.49
C GLY A 142 -10.19 6.97 -10.47
N ILE A 143 -9.69 6.88 -11.72
CA ILE A 143 -9.95 7.88 -12.77
C ILE A 143 -11.45 7.97 -13.12
N ALA A 144 -12.15 6.83 -13.23
CA ALA A 144 -13.57 6.77 -13.55
C ALA A 144 -14.44 7.42 -12.46
N SER A 145 -14.06 7.25 -11.20
CA SER A 145 -14.78 7.81 -10.04
C SER A 145 -14.71 9.33 -10.01
N HIS A 146 -13.54 9.91 -10.31
CA HIS A 146 -13.36 11.37 -10.39
C HIS A 146 -14.05 11.99 -11.61
N SER A 147 -14.16 11.25 -12.71
CA SER A 147 -14.78 11.72 -13.96
C SER A 147 -16.29 11.46 -14.07
N GLY A 148 -16.89 10.77 -13.09
CA GLY A 148 -18.32 10.44 -13.07
C GLY A 148 -18.74 9.34 -14.04
N MET A 149 -17.82 8.45 -14.43
CA MET A 149 -18.06 7.40 -15.44
C MET A 149 -17.95 5.97 -14.88
N THR A 150 -18.10 5.78 -13.58
CA THR A 150 -17.86 4.51 -12.87
C THR A 150 -18.58 3.28 -13.46
N GLU A 151 -19.81 3.42 -13.94
CA GLU A 151 -20.59 2.29 -14.49
C GLU A 151 -20.17 1.86 -15.91
N VAL A 152 -19.40 2.70 -16.61
CA VAL A 152 -19.02 2.45 -18.01
C VAL A 152 -17.64 1.79 -18.09
N PHE A 153 -16.76 2.02 -17.11
CA PHE A 153 -15.33 1.65 -17.13
C PHE A 153 -15.04 0.25 -16.59
N ALA A 154 -15.31 -0.78 -17.40
CA ALA A 154 -14.82 -2.13 -17.15
C ALA A 154 -13.56 -2.42 -17.99
N LEU A 155 -12.42 -2.61 -17.32
CA LEU A 155 -11.19 -3.06 -17.99
C LEU A 155 -11.41 -4.46 -18.57
N ARG A 156 -11.31 -4.62 -19.91
CA ARG A 156 -11.43 -5.93 -20.57
C ARG A 156 -10.08 -6.62 -20.75
N GLY A 157 -8.99 -5.87 -20.68
CA GLY A 157 -7.63 -6.36 -20.79
C GLY A 157 -6.61 -5.23 -20.80
N SER A 158 -5.36 -5.61 -20.55
CA SER A 158 -4.18 -4.76 -20.60
C SER A 158 -3.36 -5.12 -21.82
N ASP A 159 -3.39 -4.30 -22.85
CA ASP A 159 -2.59 -4.50 -24.05
C ASP A 159 -1.16 -4.05 -23.77
N ILE A 160 -0.21 -4.98 -23.81
CA ILE A 160 1.22 -4.73 -23.55
C ILE A 160 1.91 -4.36 -24.86
N TYR A 161 2.65 -3.25 -24.83
CA TYR A 161 3.42 -2.73 -25.96
C TYR A 161 4.90 -2.62 -25.59
N CYS A 162 5.77 -3.01 -26.52
CA CYS A 162 7.17 -2.62 -26.49
C CYS A 162 7.30 -1.16 -26.95
N VAL A 163 8.12 -0.38 -26.24
CA VAL A 163 8.47 0.99 -26.62
C VAL A 163 9.74 0.97 -27.44
N GLU A 164 9.59 1.23 -28.74
CA GLU A 164 10.69 1.15 -29.71
C GLU A 164 11.51 2.45 -29.76
N ALA A 165 10.85 3.59 -29.56
CA ALA A 165 11.50 4.89 -29.51
C ALA A 165 10.68 5.89 -28.69
N ILE A 166 11.38 6.84 -28.07
CA ILE A 166 10.80 8.00 -27.40
C ILE A 166 11.44 9.26 -27.99
N GLU A 167 10.61 10.16 -28.49
CA GLU A 167 11.02 11.44 -29.07
C GLU A 167 10.45 12.58 -28.22
N SER A 168 11.29 13.52 -27.79
CA SER A 168 10.81 14.79 -27.25
C SER A 168 10.27 15.64 -28.39
N ILE A 169 9.03 16.11 -28.25
CA ILE A 169 8.43 17.05 -29.19
C ILE A 169 8.69 18.45 -28.65
N GLU A 170 9.37 19.28 -29.42
CA GLU A 170 9.58 20.69 -29.06
C GLU A 170 8.23 21.39 -28.84
N SER A 171 7.94 21.73 -27.59
CA SER A 171 6.76 22.55 -27.27
C SER A 171 7.04 24.01 -27.63
N VAL A 172 6.16 24.62 -28.42
CA VAL A 172 6.20 26.07 -28.69
C VAL A 172 5.69 26.80 -27.45
N GLY A 173 6.55 26.99 -26.45
CA GLY A 173 6.21 27.63 -25.18
C GLY A 173 7.38 27.69 -24.20
N SER A 174 7.34 28.65 -23.28
CA SER A 174 8.32 28.72 -22.18
C SER A 174 8.15 27.50 -21.29
N ARG A 175 9.22 26.71 -21.11
CA ARG A 175 9.28 25.65 -20.09
C ARG A 175 8.89 26.24 -18.75
N ALA A 176 7.87 25.68 -18.11
CA ALA A 176 7.57 26.02 -16.73
C ALA A 176 8.71 25.51 -15.85
N SER A 177 9.21 26.35 -14.94
CA SER A 177 10.21 25.93 -13.95
C SER A 177 9.60 24.87 -13.05
N MET A 178 10.25 23.71 -12.96
CA MET A 178 9.87 22.68 -11.99
C MET A 178 10.03 23.25 -10.58
N ALA A 179 9.05 23.03 -9.71
CA ALA A 179 9.26 23.19 -8.29
C ALA A 179 10.34 22.19 -7.85
N PRO A 180 11.23 22.55 -6.89
CA PRO A 180 12.23 21.62 -6.40
C PRO A 180 11.55 20.34 -5.87
N PRO A 181 12.14 19.15 -6.11
CA PRO A 181 11.55 17.91 -5.67
C PRO A 181 11.31 17.92 -4.16
N ARG A 182 10.12 17.49 -3.76
CA ARG A 182 9.79 17.23 -2.35
C ARG A 182 10.67 16.04 -1.93
N THR A 183 11.57 16.22 -0.96
CA THR A 183 12.31 15.16 -0.24
C THR A 183 12.81 13.95 -1.06
N SER A 184 14.13 13.80 -1.27
CA SER A 184 14.69 12.67 -2.04
C SER A 184 14.23 11.29 -1.50
N PRO A 185 13.38 10.53 -2.23
CA PRO A 185 12.83 9.25 -1.76
C PRO A 185 13.93 8.22 -1.49
N LEU A 186 14.98 8.22 -2.32
CA LEU A 186 16.16 7.37 -2.11
C LEU A 186 16.85 7.63 -0.75
N SER A 187 16.90 8.89 -0.32
CA SER A 187 17.47 9.23 0.99
C SER A 187 16.63 8.69 2.15
N ALA A 188 15.31 8.65 1.98
CA ALA A 188 14.39 8.05 2.95
C ALA A 188 14.55 6.52 3.01
N VAL A 189 14.65 5.86 1.84
CA VAL A 189 14.91 4.41 1.76
C VAL A 189 16.22 4.04 2.44
N ARG A 190 17.31 4.79 2.18
CA ARG A 190 18.61 4.57 2.85
C ARG A 190 18.48 4.66 4.38
N ARG A 191 17.84 5.72 4.88
CA ARG A 191 17.64 5.92 6.33
C ARG A 191 16.77 4.83 6.94
N GLY A 192 15.72 4.40 6.23
CA GLY A 192 14.87 3.29 6.63
C GLY A 192 15.64 1.98 6.74
N GLY A 193 16.46 1.66 5.73
CA GLY A 193 17.34 0.49 5.75
C GLY A 193 18.32 0.52 6.92
N GLU A 194 18.96 1.66 7.20
CA GLU A 194 19.85 1.84 8.35
C GLU A 194 19.14 1.62 9.69
N ARG A 195 17.90 2.12 9.84
CA ARG A 195 17.09 1.89 11.06
C ARG A 195 16.72 0.42 11.21
N LEU A 196 16.20 -0.19 10.14
CA LEU A 196 15.79 -1.59 10.14
C LEU A 196 16.95 -2.55 10.43
N SER A 197 18.16 -2.24 9.95
CA SER A 197 19.35 -3.06 10.21
C SER A 197 19.75 -3.15 11.69
N ARG A 198 19.26 -2.23 12.53
CA ARG A 198 19.53 -2.18 13.98
C ARG A 198 18.40 -2.78 14.81
N CYS A 199 17.27 -3.11 14.19
CA CYS A 199 16.13 -3.69 14.88
C CYS A 199 16.47 -5.11 15.34
N THR A 200 16.04 -5.47 16.56
CA THR A 200 16.30 -6.81 17.13
C THR A 200 15.03 -7.59 17.39
N GLY A 201 13.87 -7.06 16.97
CA GLY A 201 12.59 -7.72 17.07
C GLY A 201 11.54 -7.06 16.18
N LEU A 202 10.42 -7.75 16.01
CA LEU A 202 9.33 -7.33 15.15
C LEU A 202 8.80 -5.93 15.48
N ALA A 203 8.55 -5.65 16.77
CA ALA A 203 8.00 -4.36 17.21
C ALA A 203 8.91 -3.18 16.82
N ASP A 204 10.22 -3.33 16.96
CA ASP A 204 11.20 -2.31 16.58
C ASP A 204 11.17 -2.07 15.07
N ALA A 205 11.10 -3.14 14.27
CA ALA A 205 11.07 -3.05 12.82
C ALA A 205 9.80 -2.38 12.29
N LEU A 206 8.64 -2.72 12.86
CA LEU A 206 7.36 -2.09 12.53
C LEU A 206 7.39 -0.59 12.85
N ASN A 207 7.83 -0.22 14.05
CA ASN A 207 7.92 1.17 14.47
C ASN A 207 8.94 1.95 13.62
N ALA A 208 10.11 1.37 13.35
CA ALA A 208 11.14 1.99 12.50
C ALA A 208 10.63 2.26 11.09
N THR A 209 9.84 1.35 10.52
CA THR A 209 9.21 1.51 9.20
C THR A 209 8.22 2.68 9.23
N LEU A 210 7.26 2.66 10.15
CA LEU A 210 6.22 3.71 10.24
C LEU A 210 6.82 5.09 10.53
N SER A 211 7.81 5.18 11.43
CA SER A 211 8.52 6.44 11.69
C SER A 211 9.30 6.93 10.47
N THR A 212 9.90 6.04 9.68
CA THR A 212 10.60 6.42 8.43
C THR A 212 9.63 6.99 7.41
N LEU A 213 8.46 6.37 7.23
CA LEU A 213 7.40 6.86 6.35
C LEU A 213 6.92 8.25 6.77
N ASN A 214 6.68 8.45 8.06
CA ASN A 214 6.21 9.73 8.59
C ASN A 214 7.29 10.82 8.47
N GLU A 215 8.50 10.57 8.98
CA GLU A 215 9.54 11.59 9.12
C GLU A 215 10.25 11.95 7.82
N PHE A 216 10.45 10.99 6.90
CA PHE A 216 11.29 11.20 5.71
C PHE A 216 10.53 11.16 4.39
N LEU A 217 9.36 10.53 4.35
CA LEU A 217 8.46 10.55 3.19
C LEU A 217 7.22 11.40 3.42
N GLY A 218 6.98 11.93 4.63
CA GLY A 218 5.80 12.73 4.92
C GLY A 218 4.48 11.96 4.76
N VAL A 219 4.53 10.64 4.90
CA VAL A 219 3.36 9.76 4.87
C VAL A 219 2.79 9.69 6.28
N ARG A 220 1.73 10.44 6.52
CA ARG A 220 1.13 10.59 7.84
C ARG A 220 0.32 9.36 8.27
N TYR A 221 -0.38 8.73 7.33
CA TYR A 221 -1.30 7.64 7.60
C TYR A 221 -0.77 6.37 6.96
N ALA A 222 -0.37 5.40 7.79
CA ALA A 222 0.21 4.15 7.34
C ALA A 222 -0.16 3.00 8.26
N ILE A 223 -0.32 1.82 7.67
CA ILE A 223 -0.76 0.58 8.32
C ILE A 223 0.18 -0.54 7.86
N VAL A 224 0.65 -1.36 8.79
CA VAL A 224 1.28 -2.64 8.49
C VAL A 224 0.30 -3.75 8.82
N LEU A 225 0.02 -4.58 7.84
CA LEU A 225 -0.77 -5.81 7.99
C LEU A 225 0.12 -7.02 7.76
N LEU A 226 -0.07 -8.08 8.54
CA LEU A 226 0.60 -9.37 8.33
C LEU A 226 -0.41 -10.43 7.91
N LEU A 227 0.07 -11.41 7.15
CA LEU A 227 -0.74 -12.51 6.67
C LEU A 227 -0.86 -13.60 7.74
N ASP A 228 -2.10 -13.96 8.04
CA ASP A 228 -2.44 -15.26 8.60
C ASP A 228 -2.67 -16.25 7.46
N ARG A 229 -1.73 -17.18 7.30
CA ARG A 229 -1.80 -18.19 6.23
C ARG A 229 -2.88 -19.25 6.48
N GLN A 230 -3.21 -19.54 7.74
CA GLN A 230 -4.25 -20.53 8.07
C GLN A 230 -5.63 -19.96 7.75
N MET A 231 -5.89 -18.73 8.17
CA MET A 231 -7.19 -18.08 7.96
C MET A 231 -7.32 -17.42 6.57
N GLY A 232 -6.23 -17.28 5.83
CA GLY A 232 -6.23 -16.61 4.52
C GLY A 232 -6.62 -15.13 4.62
N ARG A 233 -6.25 -14.47 5.73
CA ARG A 233 -6.61 -13.08 6.04
C ARG A 233 -5.39 -12.28 6.47
N LEU A 234 -5.39 -11.00 6.10
CA LEU A 234 -4.45 -10.03 6.62
C LEU A 234 -4.99 -9.44 7.91
N TYR A 235 -4.12 -9.19 8.88
CA TYR A 235 -4.51 -8.52 10.13
C TYR A 235 -3.58 -7.35 10.43
N THR A 236 -4.14 -6.27 10.96
CA THR A 236 -3.41 -5.06 11.31
C THR A 236 -2.53 -5.30 12.54
N VAL A 237 -1.22 -5.05 12.41
CA VAL A 237 -0.25 -5.18 13.51
C VAL A 237 0.29 -3.85 14.00
N ALA A 238 0.34 -2.84 13.11
CA ALA A 238 0.82 -1.52 13.47
C ALA A 238 0.20 -0.44 12.60
N THR A 239 -0.04 0.72 13.20
CA THR A 239 -0.64 1.86 12.53
C THR A 239 0.01 3.17 12.98
N CYS A 240 -0.06 4.19 12.14
CA CYS A 240 0.42 5.53 12.42
C CYS A 240 -0.55 6.57 11.86
N GLY A 241 -0.79 7.64 12.62
CA GLY A 241 -1.56 8.82 12.18
C GLY A 241 -3.07 8.76 12.41
N TYR A 242 -3.62 7.60 12.74
CA TYR A 242 -5.06 7.38 12.93
C TYR A 242 -5.54 7.69 14.35
N VAL A 243 -6.85 7.97 14.47
CA VAL A 243 -7.50 8.24 15.77
C VAL A 243 -7.57 6.97 16.62
N ALA A 244 -7.95 5.85 16.01
CA ALA A 244 -7.96 4.53 16.63
C ALA A 244 -6.85 3.67 16.02
N SER A 245 -6.21 2.80 16.81
CA SER A 245 -5.14 1.95 16.29
C SER A 245 -5.64 0.91 15.31
N GLY A 246 -6.83 0.33 15.56
CA GLY A 246 -7.43 -0.73 14.73
C GLY A 246 -6.60 -2.00 14.64
N VAL A 247 -5.64 -2.19 15.57
CA VAL A 247 -4.82 -3.41 15.66
C VAL A 247 -5.73 -4.62 15.86
N GLY A 248 -5.51 -5.67 15.08
CA GLY A 248 -6.37 -6.85 15.02
C GLY A 248 -7.58 -6.74 14.10
N SER A 249 -7.80 -5.60 13.42
CA SER A 249 -8.72 -5.56 12.27
C SER A 249 -8.22 -6.49 11.16
N GLU A 250 -9.15 -7.15 10.47
CA GLU A 250 -8.85 -8.19 9.47
C GLU A 250 -9.35 -7.77 8.08
N ILE A 251 -8.62 -8.14 7.03
CA ILE A 251 -8.95 -7.91 5.62
C ILE A 251 -8.80 -9.23 4.87
N ALA A 252 -9.77 -9.60 4.03
CA ALA A 252 -9.65 -10.81 3.20
C ALA A 252 -8.70 -10.58 2.02
N ILE A 253 -8.02 -11.65 1.59
CA ILE A 253 -7.22 -11.61 0.36
C ILE A 253 -8.13 -11.33 -0.85
N GLY A 254 -7.65 -10.46 -1.75
CA GLY A 254 -8.40 -9.98 -2.91
C GLY A 254 -9.40 -8.86 -2.63
N GLU A 255 -9.58 -8.45 -1.37
CA GLU A 255 -10.52 -7.40 -0.97
C GLU A 255 -9.85 -6.01 -0.93
N GLY A 256 -10.40 -5.05 -1.68
CA GLY A 256 -9.87 -3.70 -1.78
C GLY A 256 -8.41 -3.64 -2.27
N VAL A 257 -7.78 -2.47 -2.15
CA VAL A 257 -6.38 -2.29 -2.60
C VAL A 257 -5.39 -3.17 -1.83
N ILE A 258 -5.62 -3.35 -0.52
CA ILE A 258 -4.74 -4.13 0.35
C ILE A 258 -4.78 -5.62 -0.02
N GLY A 259 -5.99 -6.19 -0.12
CA GLY A 259 -6.16 -7.61 -0.44
C GLY A 259 -5.73 -7.94 -1.86
N VAL A 260 -5.94 -7.03 -2.83
CA VAL A 260 -5.47 -7.23 -4.21
C VAL A 260 -3.94 -7.18 -4.30
N ALA A 261 -3.29 -6.21 -3.64
CA ALA A 261 -1.83 -6.14 -3.59
C ALA A 261 -1.20 -7.40 -3.00
N ALA A 262 -1.83 -7.96 -1.96
CA ALA A 262 -1.44 -9.24 -1.39
C ALA A 262 -1.64 -10.41 -2.37
N ARG A 263 -2.83 -10.55 -2.96
CA ARG A 263 -3.16 -11.67 -3.86
C ARG A 263 -2.23 -11.73 -5.07
N GLU A 264 -1.98 -10.59 -5.70
CA GLU A 264 -1.19 -10.50 -6.93
C GLU A 264 0.31 -10.29 -6.66
N CYS A 265 0.71 -10.12 -5.39
CA CYS A 265 2.08 -9.82 -4.99
C CYS A 265 2.68 -8.64 -5.77
N THR A 266 1.89 -7.59 -6.00
CA THR A 266 2.26 -6.38 -6.74
C THR A 266 1.82 -5.13 -5.98
N PRO A 267 2.56 -4.00 -6.07
CA PRO A 267 2.04 -2.74 -5.55
C PRO A 267 0.75 -2.34 -6.29
N VAL A 268 -0.18 -1.74 -5.55
CA VAL A 268 -1.43 -1.18 -6.08
C VAL A 268 -1.54 0.26 -5.61
N ARG A 269 -1.79 1.18 -6.55
CA ARG A 269 -1.83 2.62 -6.31
C ARG A 269 -3.11 3.25 -6.86
N ILE A 270 -3.74 4.07 -6.03
CA ILE A 270 -4.93 4.86 -6.36
C ILE A 270 -4.57 6.33 -6.25
N VAL A 271 -4.71 7.05 -7.36
CA VAL A 271 -4.36 8.48 -7.47
C VAL A 271 -5.55 9.37 -7.07
N HIS A 272 -6.78 8.89 -7.25
CA HIS A 272 -8.03 9.60 -6.94
C HIS A 272 -9.04 8.65 -6.27
N MET A 273 -9.81 9.16 -5.30
CA MET A 273 -10.72 8.35 -4.49
C MET A 273 -11.69 7.56 -5.38
N SER A 274 -11.76 6.25 -5.15
CA SER A 274 -12.76 5.37 -5.77
C SER A 274 -13.56 4.62 -4.72
N LEU A 275 -14.89 4.72 -4.80
CA LEU A 275 -15.80 3.92 -3.97
C LEU A 275 -15.66 2.42 -4.27
N ALA A 276 -15.34 2.04 -5.51
CA ALA A 276 -15.19 0.64 -5.94
C ALA A 276 -14.03 -0.11 -5.25
N TYR A 277 -13.02 0.63 -4.77
CA TYR A 277 -11.86 0.08 -4.06
C TYR A 277 -11.78 0.52 -2.59
N SER A 278 -12.79 1.26 -2.12
CA SER A 278 -12.91 1.63 -0.70
C SER A 278 -13.21 0.38 0.13
N TYR A 279 -12.30 0.04 1.05
CA TYR A 279 -12.48 -1.09 1.98
C TYR A 279 -13.74 -0.93 2.87
N HIS A 280 -14.15 0.31 3.14
CA HIS A 280 -15.42 0.61 3.83
C HIS A 280 -16.67 0.04 3.13
N HIS A 281 -16.61 -0.23 1.82
CA HIS A 281 -17.76 -0.79 1.10
C HIS A 281 -18.02 -2.25 1.47
N ALA A 282 -16.98 -3.06 1.68
CA ALA A 282 -17.10 -4.49 1.96
C ALA A 282 -17.60 -4.78 3.40
N ILE A 283 -17.18 -3.97 4.38
CA ILE A 283 -17.77 -3.98 5.73
C ILE A 283 -19.25 -3.51 5.66
N ARG A 284 -19.58 -2.49 4.87
CA ARG A 284 -20.98 -2.03 4.72
C ARG A 284 -21.88 -3.03 3.98
N THR A 285 -21.37 -3.81 3.03
CA THR A 285 -22.18 -4.83 2.33
C THR A 285 -22.59 -5.95 3.29
N SER A 286 -21.75 -6.26 4.27
CA SER A 286 -22.04 -7.23 5.35
C SER A 286 -23.04 -6.69 6.38
N LEU A 287 -23.26 -5.37 6.44
CA LEU A 287 -24.21 -4.68 7.32
C LEU A 287 -25.53 -4.30 6.62
N LEU A 288 -25.77 -4.77 5.39
CA LEU A 288 -27.03 -4.52 4.68
C LEU A 288 -28.20 -5.24 5.41
N PRO A 289 -29.32 -4.55 5.69
CA PRO A 289 -30.44 -5.15 6.39
C PRO A 289 -31.08 -6.23 5.52
N GLY A 290 -30.97 -7.50 5.95
CA GLY A 290 -31.61 -8.64 5.30
C GLY A 290 -30.75 -9.88 5.07
N SER A 291 -29.42 -9.79 5.25
CA SER A 291 -28.57 -10.99 5.31
C SER A 291 -28.57 -11.54 6.75
N PRO A 292 -28.87 -12.83 6.99
CA PRO A 292 -28.78 -13.41 8.32
C PRO A 292 -27.29 -13.51 8.70
N VAL A 293 -26.79 -12.47 9.38
CA VAL A 293 -25.46 -12.47 10.00
C VAL A 293 -25.58 -13.32 11.26
N PRO A 294 -24.89 -14.48 11.38
CA PRO A 294 -24.84 -15.21 12.64
C PRO A 294 -24.28 -14.28 13.72
N ALA A 295 -24.83 -14.35 14.94
CA ALA A 295 -24.48 -13.45 16.05
C ALA A 295 -22.97 -13.39 16.38
N HIS A 296 -22.17 -14.34 15.89
CA HIS A 296 -20.71 -14.39 16.03
C HIS A 296 -19.92 -13.50 15.04
N GLU A 297 -20.55 -12.92 14.02
CA GLU A 297 -19.91 -12.03 13.04
C GLU A 297 -20.05 -10.53 13.40
N ILE A 298 -20.76 -10.21 14.49
CA ILE A 298 -21.19 -8.84 14.83
C ILE A 298 -20.05 -7.98 15.43
N GLU A 299 -18.95 -8.57 15.90
CA GLU A 299 -17.93 -7.84 16.66
C GLU A 299 -16.53 -7.93 16.03
N THR A 300 -16.38 -7.31 14.86
CA THR A 300 -15.08 -7.13 14.19
C THR A 300 -14.42 -5.83 14.64
N ILE A 301 -13.12 -5.87 14.95
CA ILE A 301 -12.33 -4.65 15.24
C ILE A 301 -12.38 -3.73 14.00
N PRO A 302 -12.83 -2.47 14.14
CA PRO A 302 -12.97 -1.58 13.01
C PRO A 302 -11.61 -1.28 12.39
N PHE A 303 -11.55 -1.30 11.07
CA PHE A 303 -10.34 -0.93 10.34
C PHE A 303 -10.06 0.57 10.51
N PRO A 304 -8.83 0.97 10.82
CA PRO A 304 -8.49 2.35 11.16
C PRO A 304 -8.17 3.14 9.88
N GLY A 305 -9.07 3.13 8.89
CA GLY A 305 -8.88 3.85 7.64
C GLY A 305 -9.41 5.29 7.69
N LEU A 306 -8.92 6.16 6.80
CA LEU A 306 -9.53 7.46 6.56
C LEU A 306 -10.90 7.30 5.89
N VAL A 307 -11.83 8.19 6.26
CA VAL A 307 -13.16 8.24 5.66
C VAL A 307 -13.07 8.61 4.17
N GLU A 308 -12.22 9.59 3.85
CA GLU A 308 -11.99 10.08 2.48
C GLU A 308 -10.48 10.18 2.22
N PRO A 309 -9.82 9.07 1.84
CA PRO A 309 -8.38 9.06 1.66
C PRO A 309 -7.88 9.76 0.39
N HIS A 310 -8.72 10.02 -0.62
CA HIS A 310 -8.30 10.67 -1.90
C HIS A 310 -7.21 9.94 -2.73
N SER A 311 -6.10 9.49 -2.16
CA SER A 311 -5.12 8.61 -2.76
C SER A 311 -4.63 7.57 -1.76
N GLN A 312 -4.29 6.40 -2.27
CA GLN A 312 -3.91 5.22 -1.49
C GLN A 312 -2.80 4.46 -2.19
N MET A 313 -1.98 3.76 -1.41
CA MET A 313 -0.94 2.89 -1.93
C MET A 313 -0.78 1.66 -1.03
N ALA A 314 -0.79 0.47 -1.63
CA ALA A 314 -0.51 -0.80 -0.96
C ALA A 314 0.72 -1.44 -1.59
N ALA A 315 1.72 -1.79 -0.80
CA ALA A 315 2.92 -2.52 -1.22
C ALA A 315 3.00 -3.87 -0.49
N PRO A 316 3.16 -4.99 -1.21
CA PRO A 316 3.32 -6.29 -0.57
C PRO A 316 4.65 -6.36 0.20
N ILE A 317 4.62 -6.92 1.40
CA ILE A 317 5.80 -7.22 2.20
C ILE A 317 6.23 -8.64 1.85
N MET A 318 7.33 -8.74 1.10
CA MET A 318 7.85 -10.01 0.58
C MET A 318 9.17 -10.35 1.26
N SER A 319 9.41 -11.64 1.49
CA SER A 319 10.73 -12.17 1.84
C SER A 319 10.90 -13.57 1.27
N GLY A 320 12.06 -13.85 0.65
CA GLY A 320 12.33 -15.15 0.03
C GLY A 320 11.32 -15.57 -1.05
N GLY A 321 10.65 -14.62 -1.71
CA GLY A 321 9.56 -14.89 -2.66
C GLY A 321 8.22 -15.22 -2.01
N VAL A 322 8.11 -15.10 -0.69
CA VAL A 322 6.89 -15.39 0.07
C VAL A 322 6.26 -14.11 0.61
N LEU A 323 4.94 -14.02 0.50
CA LEU A 323 4.16 -12.93 1.07
C LEU A 323 4.08 -13.07 2.59
N LEU A 324 4.51 -12.02 3.29
CA LEU A 324 4.39 -11.90 4.75
C LEU A 324 3.25 -10.97 5.17
N GLY A 325 2.88 -10.01 4.32
CA GLY A 325 1.92 -8.97 4.69
C GLY A 325 1.81 -7.85 3.66
N VAL A 326 1.24 -6.72 4.05
CA VAL A 326 1.10 -5.52 3.21
C VAL A 326 1.44 -4.28 4.02
N LEU A 327 2.26 -3.41 3.43
CA LEU A 327 2.50 -2.06 3.89
C LEU A 327 1.55 -1.12 3.14
N PHE A 328 0.63 -0.51 3.87
CA PHE A 328 -0.41 0.34 3.33
C PHE A 328 -0.21 1.80 3.76
N ALA A 329 -0.44 2.72 2.83
CA ALA A 329 -0.36 4.15 3.04
C ALA A 329 -1.57 4.84 2.40
N GLU A 330 -2.06 5.90 3.03
CA GLU A 330 -3.09 6.75 2.45
C GLU A 330 -2.85 8.23 2.78
N SER A 331 -3.50 9.09 2.01
CA SER A 331 -3.43 10.55 2.15
C SER A 331 -4.85 11.08 2.39
N PRO A 332 -5.08 12.39 2.54
CA PRO A 332 -6.37 13.01 2.23
C PRO A 332 -6.26 13.93 1.00
N VAL A 333 -5.14 13.84 0.27
CA VAL A 333 -4.80 14.66 -0.88
C VAL A 333 -4.75 13.79 -2.13
N ASP A 334 -5.45 14.21 -3.18
CA ASP A 334 -5.40 13.57 -4.49
C ASP A 334 -3.96 13.59 -5.05
N ALA A 335 -3.61 12.53 -5.78
CA ALA A 335 -2.32 12.38 -6.44
C ALA A 335 -1.11 12.60 -5.50
N ARG A 336 -1.24 12.23 -4.21
CA ARG A 336 -0.11 12.32 -3.27
C ARG A 336 0.99 11.35 -3.66
N PHE A 337 0.64 10.12 -4.02
CA PHE A 337 1.61 9.05 -4.29
C PHE A 337 1.90 8.95 -5.78
N ASP A 338 3.15 9.23 -6.15
CA ASP A 338 3.67 9.04 -7.50
C ASP A 338 4.49 7.74 -7.61
N TYR A 339 5.01 7.50 -8.81
CA TYR A 339 5.91 6.39 -9.09
C TYR A 339 7.19 6.34 -8.23
N GLN A 340 7.72 7.49 -7.76
CA GLN A 340 8.90 7.50 -6.89
C GLN A 340 8.53 7.16 -5.44
N ASP A 341 7.37 7.62 -4.96
CA ASP A 341 6.81 7.15 -3.69
C ASP A 341 6.58 5.63 -3.74
N GLU A 342 6.13 5.12 -4.89
CA GLU A 342 5.90 3.70 -5.09
C GLU A 342 7.17 2.86 -4.96
N ASP A 343 8.22 3.22 -5.68
CA ASP A 343 9.52 2.56 -5.59
C ASP A 343 10.06 2.60 -4.15
N ALA A 344 9.91 3.74 -3.46
CA ALA A 344 10.38 3.90 -2.09
C ALA A 344 9.60 3.02 -1.11
N LEU A 345 8.27 2.94 -1.23
CA LEU A 345 7.42 2.12 -0.37
C LEU A 345 7.71 0.63 -0.57
N VAL A 346 7.87 0.18 -1.82
CA VAL A 346 8.22 -1.21 -2.15
C VAL A 346 9.60 -1.59 -1.61
N ALA A 347 10.59 -0.71 -1.74
CA ALA A 347 11.93 -0.93 -1.18
C ALA A 347 11.90 -1.05 0.35
N LEU A 348 11.15 -0.16 1.03
CA LEU A 348 10.97 -0.22 2.48
C LEU A 348 10.21 -1.47 2.92
N ALA A 349 9.16 -1.88 2.20
CA ALA A 349 8.43 -3.11 2.46
C ALA A 349 9.32 -4.35 2.32
N SER A 350 10.23 -4.36 1.35
CA SER A 350 11.20 -5.46 1.16
C SER A 350 12.21 -5.55 2.31
N HIS A 351 12.74 -4.40 2.76
CA HIS A 351 13.61 -4.36 3.94
C HIS A 351 12.87 -4.80 5.21
N LEU A 352 11.61 -4.38 5.38
CA LEU A 352 10.78 -4.81 6.49
C LEU A 352 10.55 -6.32 6.44
N GLY A 353 10.24 -6.89 5.28
CA GLY A 353 10.07 -8.34 5.11
C GLY A 353 11.31 -9.12 5.53
N THR A 354 12.48 -8.66 5.10
CA THR A 354 13.77 -9.22 5.52
C THR A 354 13.95 -9.13 7.04
N ALA A 355 13.66 -7.97 7.65
CA ALA A 355 13.79 -7.78 9.09
C ALA A 355 12.82 -8.66 9.90
N ILE A 356 11.61 -8.91 9.40
CA ILE A 356 10.63 -9.81 10.01
C ILE A 356 11.19 -11.23 10.05
N ASP A 357 11.69 -11.75 8.92
CA ASP A 357 12.27 -13.09 8.85
C ASP A 357 13.47 -13.25 9.81
N LEU A 358 14.39 -12.27 9.84
CA LEU A 358 15.52 -12.31 10.77
C LEU A 358 15.07 -12.27 12.25
N ALA A 359 14.07 -11.46 12.58
CA ALA A 359 13.53 -11.39 13.94
C ALA A 359 12.95 -12.75 14.37
N GLN A 360 12.24 -13.44 13.46
CA GLN A 360 11.69 -14.77 13.72
C GLN A 360 12.78 -15.81 13.95
N CYS A 361 13.81 -15.86 13.09
CA CYS A 361 14.91 -16.82 13.26
C CYS A 361 15.73 -16.59 14.54
N THR A 362 15.92 -15.32 14.95
CA THR A 362 16.76 -14.98 16.12
C THR A 362 16.03 -15.15 17.45
N ALA A 363 14.70 -15.05 17.48
CA ALA A 363 13.90 -15.35 18.66
C ALA A 363 14.11 -16.80 19.14
N ASP A 364 14.36 -17.74 18.22
CA ASP A 364 14.46 -19.17 18.51
C ASP A 364 15.81 -19.60 19.11
N ALA A 365 16.87 -18.83 18.89
CA ALA A 365 18.23 -19.19 19.31
C ALA A 365 18.62 -18.68 20.71
N GLY A 366 17.86 -17.75 21.30
CA GLY A 366 18.25 -17.00 22.51
C GLY A 366 17.66 -17.48 23.84
N GLU A 367 16.96 -18.61 23.85
CA GLU A 367 16.17 -19.04 25.01
C GLU A 367 16.99 -19.93 25.96
N HIS A 368 17.08 -19.54 27.23
CA HIS A 368 17.64 -20.35 28.33
C HIS A 368 16.63 -20.34 29.48
N SER A 369 16.62 -21.40 30.28
CA SER A 369 15.59 -21.74 31.26
C SER A 369 15.13 -20.57 32.15
N VAL A 370 13.81 -20.44 32.28
CA VAL A 370 13.14 -19.47 33.15
C VAL A 370 13.22 -19.96 34.60
N SER A 371 13.60 -19.08 35.53
CA SER A 371 13.60 -19.35 36.97
C SER A 371 12.31 -18.83 37.59
N ASN A 372 11.53 -19.71 38.20
CA ASN A 372 10.30 -19.33 38.90
C ASN A 372 10.59 -18.41 40.10
N ALA A 373 10.31 -17.12 39.96
CA ALA A 373 10.25 -16.19 41.09
C ALA A 373 8.79 -15.76 41.32
N SER A 374 8.17 -16.33 42.36
CA SER A 374 6.82 -16.01 42.81
C SER A 374 6.86 -15.05 43.99
N SER A 375 6.32 -13.84 43.82
CA SER A 375 5.74 -13.05 44.92
C SER A 375 4.88 -11.88 44.40
N ALA A 376 3.66 -12.17 43.92
CA ALA A 376 2.66 -11.13 43.61
C ALA A 376 1.26 -11.39 44.21
N ALA A 377 1.03 -12.60 44.75
CA ALA A 377 -0.29 -13.08 45.17
C ALA A 377 -0.93 -12.27 46.34
N LEU A 378 -0.13 -11.58 47.16
CA LEU A 378 -0.63 -10.97 48.41
C LEU A 378 -1.30 -9.60 48.24
N ARG A 379 -1.23 -8.94 47.07
CA ARG A 379 -1.83 -7.60 46.84
C ARG A 379 -3.11 -7.58 45.99
N LEU A 380 -3.54 -8.73 45.47
CA LEU A 380 -4.67 -8.83 44.53
C LEU A 380 -6.04 -8.78 45.24
N ASN A 381 -6.14 -9.29 46.47
CA ASN A 381 -7.41 -9.57 47.15
C ASN A 381 -8.24 -8.34 47.59
N GLN A 382 -7.79 -7.11 47.31
CA GLN A 382 -8.50 -5.87 47.66
C GLN A 382 -9.09 -5.13 46.45
N ARG A 383 -8.92 -5.66 45.23
CA ARG A 383 -9.46 -5.05 44.00
C ARG A 383 -10.64 -5.85 43.46
N PRO A 384 -11.59 -5.19 42.76
CA PRO A 384 -12.72 -5.89 42.15
C PRO A 384 -12.23 -6.97 41.20
N VAL A 385 -12.94 -8.09 41.17
CA VAL A 385 -12.64 -9.21 40.28
C VAL A 385 -12.83 -8.75 38.83
N LEU A 386 -11.93 -9.14 37.93
CA LEU A 386 -12.04 -8.93 36.49
C LEU A 386 -12.53 -10.23 35.86
N LYS A 387 -13.67 -10.19 35.15
CA LYS A 387 -14.22 -11.36 34.47
C LYS A 387 -13.52 -11.55 33.14
N VAL A 388 -13.00 -12.73 32.88
CA VAL A 388 -12.43 -13.09 31.58
C VAL A 388 -13.34 -14.15 30.97
N ARG A 389 -14.10 -13.78 29.93
CA ARG A 389 -14.96 -14.72 29.21
C ARG A 389 -14.26 -15.22 27.95
N HIS A 390 -14.21 -16.54 27.78
CA HIS A 390 -13.68 -17.20 26.59
C HIS A 390 -14.78 -17.95 25.86
N PHE A 391 -14.86 -17.74 24.54
CA PHE A 391 -15.75 -18.45 23.64
C PHE A 391 -14.91 -19.41 22.78
N HIS A 392 -15.08 -20.71 22.99
CA HIS A 392 -14.24 -21.75 22.39
C HIS A 392 -14.42 -21.86 20.85
N ALA A 393 -15.50 -21.33 20.30
CA ALA A 393 -15.83 -21.44 18.87
C ALA A 393 -14.77 -20.83 17.95
N ASN A 394 -14.19 -19.72 18.40
CA ASN A 394 -13.29 -18.88 17.62
C ASN A 394 -12.21 -18.23 18.51
N ASP A 395 -12.05 -18.73 19.73
CA ASP A 395 -11.16 -18.19 20.76
C ASP A 395 -11.35 -16.71 21.06
N SER A 396 -12.58 -16.19 20.95
CA SER A 396 -12.91 -14.83 21.36
C SER A 396 -12.77 -14.65 22.87
N ILE A 397 -12.13 -13.56 23.28
CA ILE A 397 -11.93 -13.16 24.67
C ILE A 397 -12.59 -11.81 24.94
N PHE A 398 -13.28 -11.73 26.08
CA PHE A 398 -13.82 -10.50 26.64
C PHE A 398 -13.26 -10.27 28.04
N LEU A 399 -12.93 -9.01 28.33
CA LEU A 399 -12.63 -8.53 29.68
C LEU A 399 -13.86 -7.78 30.19
N ASP A 400 -14.50 -8.31 31.23
CA ASP A 400 -15.87 -7.97 31.62
C ASP A 400 -16.83 -8.06 30.42
N ASP A 401 -17.34 -6.92 29.95
CA ASP A 401 -18.22 -6.78 28.79
C ASP A 401 -17.54 -6.21 27.53
N ALA A 402 -16.23 -5.96 27.60
CA ALA A 402 -15.48 -5.39 26.48
C ALA A 402 -14.75 -6.48 25.69
N TYR A 403 -15.01 -6.55 24.38
CA TYR A 403 -14.30 -7.44 23.46
C TYR A 403 -12.81 -7.09 23.37
N LEU A 404 -11.94 -8.06 23.65
CA LEU A 404 -10.50 -7.90 23.60
C LEU A 404 -9.92 -8.34 22.26
N ILE A 405 -10.05 -9.63 21.92
CA ILE A 405 -9.36 -10.27 20.80
C ILE A 405 -9.99 -11.64 20.49
N LYS A 406 -9.66 -12.25 19.34
CA LYS A 406 -10.10 -13.60 18.94
C LYS A 406 -8.97 -14.41 18.28
N GLY A 407 -9.26 -15.67 17.97
CA GLY A 407 -8.36 -16.59 17.27
C GLY A 407 -7.13 -16.94 18.09
N VAL A 408 -6.02 -17.22 17.40
CA VAL A 408 -4.76 -17.66 18.02
C VAL A 408 -4.29 -16.75 19.17
N ALA A 409 -4.40 -15.43 19.03
CA ALA A 409 -4.00 -14.51 20.09
C ALA A 409 -4.92 -14.58 21.32
N GLY A 410 -6.21 -14.87 21.13
CA GLY A 410 -7.15 -15.16 22.20
C GLY A 410 -6.86 -16.50 22.89
N ALA A 411 -6.54 -17.54 22.13
CA ALA A 411 -6.12 -18.84 22.65
C ALA A 411 -4.84 -18.73 23.51
N ILE A 412 -3.85 -17.97 23.02
CA ILE A 412 -2.63 -17.64 23.78
C ILE A 412 -3.01 -16.97 25.10
N PHE A 413 -3.80 -15.89 25.06
CA PHE A 413 -4.19 -15.18 26.27
C PHE A 413 -4.92 -16.07 27.28
N TRP A 414 -5.87 -16.89 26.82
CA TRP A 414 -6.61 -17.84 27.66
C TRP A 414 -5.69 -18.82 28.38
N LYS A 415 -4.71 -19.38 27.66
CA LYS A 415 -3.68 -20.23 28.24
C LYS A 415 -2.91 -19.49 29.34
N LEU A 416 -2.44 -18.27 29.07
CA LEU A 416 -1.65 -17.49 30.02
C LEU A 416 -2.42 -17.22 31.33
N VAL A 417 -3.69 -16.80 31.23
CA VAL A 417 -4.51 -16.50 32.41
C VAL A 417 -4.93 -17.76 33.17
N ARG A 418 -5.11 -18.89 32.48
CA ARG A 418 -5.35 -20.19 33.11
C ARG A 418 -4.14 -20.65 33.90
N ASP A 419 -2.95 -20.61 33.30
CA ASP A 419 -1.71 -21.03 33.95
C ASP A 419 -1.36 -20.09 35.14
N PHE A 420 -1.73 -18.81 35.06
CA PHE A 420 -1.66 -17.87 36.19
C PHE A 420 -2.62 -18.24 37.32
N ARG A 421 -3.90 -18.53 37.01
CA ARG A 421 -4.91 -18.89 38.02
C ARG A 421 -4.58 -20.22 38.70
N ASP A 422 -4.19 -21.23 37.93
CA ASP A 422 -4.06 -22.61 38.40
C ASP A 422 -2.70 -22.87 39.06
N ALA A 423 -1.62 -22.28 38.54
CA ALA A 423 -0.24 -22.52 39.00
C ALA A 423 0.46 -21.26 39.55
N GLY A 424 -0.19 -20.10 39.56
CA GLY A 424 0.43 -18.83 39.98
C GLY A 424 1.52 -18.34 39.02
N ARG A 425 1.57 -18.89 37.81
CA ARG A 425 2.66 -18.70 36.86
C ARG A 425 2.56 -17.34 36.15
N THR A 426 3.66 -16.60 36.11
CA THR A 426 3.70 -15.26 35.51
C THR A 426 4.69 -15.13 34.36
N GLU A 427 5.67 -16.02 34.22
CA GLU A 427 6.72 -15.92 33.19
C GLU A 427 6.61 -17.02 32.14
N PHE A 428 6.80 -16.63 30.88
CA PHE A 428 6.56 -17.47 29.71
C PHE A 428 7.60 -17.24 28.61
N THR A 429 7.73 -18.22 27.70
CA THR A 429 8.66 -18.20 26.55
C THR A 429 7.94 -18.38 25.21
N ASN A 430 8.57 -17.98 24.11
CA ASN A 430 7.98 -18.19 22.78
C ASN A 430 8.00 -19.67 22.40
N ARG A 431 9.10 -20.39 22.66
CA ARG A 431 9.20 -21.82 22.35
C ARG A 431 8.18 -22.69 23.06
N GLU A 432 7.87 -22.44 24.33
CA GLU A 432 6.84 -23.25 24.97
C GLU A 432 5.46 -23.03 24.35
N LEU A 433 5.15 -21.81 23.88
CA LEU A 433 3.90 -21.55 23.19
C LEU A 433 3.90 -22.28 21.85
N ARG A 434 4.99 -22.20 21.07
CA ARG A 434 5.10 -22.93 19.79
C ARG A 434 4.98 -24.45 19.93
N LEU A 435 5.48 -25.00 21.04
CA LEU A 435 5.40 -26.43 21.33
C LEU A 435 4.05 -26.86 21.91
N ASP A 436 3.13 -25.93 22.21
CA ASP A 436 1.83 -26.25 22.77
C ASP A 436 0.82 -26.52 21.63
N PRO A 437 0.46 -27.79 21.38
CA PRO A 437 -0.46 -28.15 20.31
C PRO A 437 -1.88 -27.62 20.54
N SER A 438 -2.23 -27.21 21.77
CA SER A 438 -3.56 -26.64 22.06
C SER A 438 -3.77 -25.24 21.49
N LEU A 439 -2.70 -24.56 21.08
CA LEU A 439 -2.77 -23.20 20.51
C LEU A 439 -2.99 -23.19 18.99
N GLY A 440 -2.93 -24.35 18.32
CA GLY A 440 -3.15 -24.44 16.87
C GLY A 440 -2.10 -23.73 16.00
N LEU A 441 -0.92 -23.44 16.55
CA LEU A 441 0.17 -22.74 15.88
C LEU A 441 0.78 -23.63 14.77
N PRO A 442 0.93 -23.15 13.52
CA PRO A 442 1.49 -23.95 12.41
C PRO A 442 3.01 -24.18 12.53
N ASP A 443 3.49 -25.31 12.00
CA ASP A 443 4.83 -25.86 12.28
C ASP A 443 6.06 -25.14 11.66
N VAL A 444 5.92 -24.19 10.71
CA VAL A 444 7.11 -23.73 9.92
C VAL A 444 7.25 -22.22 9.68
N THR A 445 6.20 -21.40 9.77
CA THR A 445 6.28 -19.94 9.49
C THR A 445 5.28 -19.14 10.31
N ASP A 446 5.24 -19.40 11.61
CA ASP A 446 4.22 -18.79 12.45
C ASP A 446 4.62 -17.40 12.96
N ASN A 447 3.68 -16.46 12.84
CA ASN A 447 3.82 -15.08 13.28
C ASN A 447 3.53 -14.94 14.78
N LEU A 448 4.01 -15.87 15.62
CA LEU A 448 3.77 -15.86 17.07
C LEU A 448 4.15 -14.52 17.71
N GLU A 449 5.30 -13.94 17.34
CA GLU A 449 5.70 -12.62 17.83
C GLU A 449 4.69 -11.52 17.47
N ALA A 450 4.07 -11.60 16.28
CA ALA A 450 3.06 -10.65 15.87
C ALA A 450 1.76 -10.82 16.66
N ARG A 451 1.37 -12.06 16.98
CA ARG A 451 0.20 -12.36 17.82
C ARG A 451 0.40 -11.87 19.25
N LEU A 452 1.59 -12.10 19.82
CA LEU A 452 1.95 -11.58 21.14
C LEU A 452 1.99 -10.06 21.15
N LEU A 453 2.56 -9.43 20.12
CA LEU A 453 2.58 -7.98 19.98
C LEU A 453 1.16 -7.39 19.84
N MET A 454 0.30 -8.03 19.06
CA MET A 454 -1.11 -7.65 18.92
C MET A 454 -1.84 -7.75 20.27
N LEU A 455 -1.69 -8.89 20.96
CA LEU A 455 -2.27 -9.10 22.28
C LEU A 455 -1.79 -8.05 23.28
N GLN A 456 -0.50 -7.77 23.32
CA GLN A 456 0.09 -6.73 24.16
C GLN A 456 -0.57 -5.37 23.90
N ARG A 457 -0.63 -4.93 22.63
CA ARG A 457 -1.23 -3.64 22.26
C ARG A 457 -2.71 -3.56 22.62
N ARG A 458 -3.47 -4.63 22.40
CA ARG A 458 -4.89 -4.70 22.77
C ARG A 458 -5.09 -4.66 24.29
N LEU A 459 -4.26 -5.34 25.06
CA LEU A 459 -4.30 -5.25 26.52
C LEU A 459 -3.98 -3.82 27.00
N ASP A 460 -2.96 -3.18 26.43
CA ASP A 460 -2.59 -1.81 26.77
C ASP A 460 -3.70 -0.80 26.45
N GLU A 461 -4.46 -0.99 25.36
CA GLU A 461 -5.65 -0.19 25.02
C GLU A 461 -6.80 -0.36 26.04
N HIS A 462 -6.94 -1.56 26.61
CA HIS A 462 -8.00 -1.87 27.58
C HIS A 462 -7.64 -1.48 29.03
N GLY A 463 -6.38 -1.14 29.31
CA GLY A 463 -5.95 -0.56 30.58
C GLY A 463 -4.74 -1.26 31.22
N THR A 464 -4.56 -1.05 32.53
CA THR A 464 -3.36 -1.54 33.26
C THR A 464 -3.58 -2.79 34.10
N ASP A 465 -4.81 -3.30 34.11
CA ASP A 465 -5.28 -4.39 34.97
C ASP A 465 -4.66 -5.75 34.61
N VAL A 466 -4.51 -6.01 33.30
CA VAL A 466 -3.81 -7.20 32.78
C VAL A 466 -2.92 -6.76 31.64
N ARG A 467 -1.63 -7.09 31.70
CA ARG A 467 -0.63 -6.71 30.70
C ARG A 467 0.30 -7.84 30.37
N VAL A 468 0.86 -7.82 29.17
CA VAL A 468 1.97 -8.68 28.77
C VAL A 468 3.20 -7.80 28.58
N GLU A 469 4.26 -8.07 29.34
CA GLU A 469 5.50 -7.29 29.31
C GLU A 469 6.64 -8.15 28.75
N LYS A 470 7.37 -7.64 27.76
CA LYS A 470 8.56 -8.32 27.23
C LYS A 470 9.69 -8.23 28.25
N THR A 471 10.22 -9.38 28.68
CA THR A 471 11.30 -9.47 29.68
C THR A 471 12.64 -9.87 29.07
N GLY A 472 12.66 -10.25 27.79
CA GLY A 472 13.87 -10.59 27.05
C GLY A 472 13.56 -11.09 25.64
N ARG A 473 14.57 -11.56 24.92
CA ARG A 473 14.38 -12.23 23.63
C ARG A 473 13.62 -13.54 23.85
N GLY A 474 12.50 -13.72 23.15
CA GLY A 474 11.62 -14.88 23.29
C GLY A 474 10.99 -15.04 24.68
N ARG A 475 10.99 -14.01 25.54
CA ARG A 475 10.49 -14.09 26.92
C ARG A 475 9.57 -12.92 27.25
N PHE A 476 8.52 -13.24 27.99
CA PHE A 476 7.55 -12.25 28.43
C PHE A 476 6.94 -12.66 29.77
N ARG A 477 6.28 -11.69 30.42
CA ARG A 477 5.62 -11.86 31.70
C ARG A 477 4.17 -11.38 31.61
N LEU A 478 3.25 -12.17 32.14
CA LEU A 478 1.89 -11.75 32.41
C LEU A 478 1.87 -10.98 33.73
N VAL A 479 1.43 -9.73 33.68
CA VAL A 479 1.24 -8.86 34.84
C VAL A 479 -0.25 -8.71 35.09
N VAL A 480 -0.71 -9.19 36.24
CA VAL A 480 -2.11 -9.14 36.65
C VAL A 480 -2.21 -8.27 37.89
N GLN A 481 -3.08 -7.27 37.87
CA GLN A 481 -3.31 -6.35 38.99
C GLN A 481 -4.66 -6.55 39.69
N ARG A 482 -5.57 -7.36 39.11
CA ARG A 482 -6.88 -7.70 39.69
C ARG A 482 -7.07 -9.21 39.77
N PRO A 483 -7.80 -9.75 40.76
CA PRO A 483 -8.19 -11.16 40.74
C PRO A 483 -8.97 -11.46 39.46
N LEU A 484 -8.70 -12.61 38.83
CA LEU A 484 -9.36 -13.02 37.58
C LEU A 484 -10.42 -14.08 37.86
N GLU A 485 -11.62 -13.88 37.33
CA GLU A 485 -12.67 -14.90 37.24
C GLU A 485 -12.75 -15.40 35.79
N LEU A 486 -12.32 -16.64 35.56
CA LEU A 486 -12.30 -17.23 34.22
C LEU A 486 -13.64 -17.94 33.95
N LEU A 487 -14.36 -17.48 32.94
CA LEU A 487 -15.66 -17.99 32.53
C LEU A 487 -15.52 -18.63 31.14
N ASN A 488 -15.74 -19.94 31.07
CA ASN A 488 -15.72 -20.67 29.81
C ASN A 488 -17.14 -20.76 29.25
N MET A 489 -17.39 -20.12 28.11
CA MET A 489 -18.69 -20.05 27.48
C MET A 489 -18.77 -21.08 26.37
N ALA A 490 -19.64 -22.08 26.55
CA ALA A 490 -20.21 -22.81 25.42
C ALA A 490 -21.26 -21.89 24.77
N HIS A 491 -21.29 -21.87 23.44
CA HIS A 491 -22.16 -21.02 22.61
C HIS A 491 -23.51 -20.62 23.24
#